data_AF-A0A857A542-F1
#
_entry.id   AF-A0A857A542-F1
#
_cell.length_a   1.000
_cell.length_b   1.000
_cell.length_c   1.000
_cell.angle_alpha   90.00
_cell.angle_beta   90.00
_cell.angle_gamma   90.00
#
_symmetry.space_group_name_H-M   'P 1'
#
loop_
_entity.id
_entity.type
_entity.pdbx_description
1 polymer ?
#
loop_
_entity_poly.entity_id
_entity_poly.type
_entity_poly.pdbx_seq_one_letter_code
_entity_poly.pdbx_strand_id
1 'polypeptide(L)'
;MPRIRRCPEQNPASSGPPWCTWRRVMKTESTLYFDGQFWVGVIERHEADRVRAVRIVFGAQPSDAEFYEFLLAHANALLCGLDEAAWASDMAQRQATHDNPKRAQRQASRLARLKAKARHRGH
;
A
#
# COMPACT_ATOMS: atom_id res chain seq x y z
N MET A 1 -25.40 29.56 24.80
CA MET A 1 -25.13 28.15 24.42
C MET A 1 -26.12 27.73 23.34
N PRO A 2 -25.72 27.49 22.08
CA PRO A 2 -26.67 27.05 21.08
C PRO A 2 -26.84 25.52 21.14
N ARG A 3 -28.10 25.12 21.18
CA ARG A 3 -28.65 23.77 21.28
C ARG A 3 -28.43 23.04 19.95
N ILE A 4 -27.77 21.88 19.97
CA ILE A 4 -27.62 20.99 18.81
C ILE A 4 -29.03 20.52 18.39
N ARG A 5 -29.53 20.98 17.23
CA ARG A 5 -30.72 20.39 16.61
C ARG A 5 -30.29 19.12 15.89
N ARG A 6 -30.92 18.00 16.25
CA ARG A 6 -30.80 16.69 15.59
C ARG A 6 -31.29 16.83 14.14
N CYS A 7 -30.45 16.49 13.16
CA CYS A 7 -30.86 16.46 11.74
C CYS A 7 -31.96 15.40 11.54
N PRO A 8 -33.01 15.68 10.74
CA PRO A 8 -34.04 14.69 10.45
C PRO A 8 -33.57 13.70 9.37
N GLU A 9 -34.15 12.50 9.45
CA GLU A 9 -34.05 11.36 8.54
C GLU A 9 -34.07 11.77 7.06
N GLN A 10 -33.14 11.23 6.26
CA GLN A 10 -32.90 11.63 4.87
C GLN A 10 -33.98 11.11 3.91
N ASN A 11 -34.52 11.99 3.06
CA ASN A 11 -35.35 11.65 1.91
C ASN A 11 -34.45 11.35 0.69
N PRO A 12 -34.55 10.17 0.04
CA PRO A 12 -33.63 9.76 -1.03
C PRO A 12 -33.78 10.53 -2.37
N ALA A 13 -34.67 11.51 -2.48
CA ALA A 13 -34.94 12.23 -3.72
C ALA A 13 -34.46 13.70 -3.77
N SER A 14 -33.73 14.21 -2.76
CA SER A 14 -33.19 15.59 -2.83
C SER A 14 -31.75 15.59 -3.34
N SER A 15 -31.51 16.26 -4.46
CA SER A 15 -30.19 16.75 -4.88
C SER A 15 -29.60 17.63 -3.79
N GLY A 16 -28.74 17.05 -2.94
CA GLY A 16 -28.12 17.72 -1.81
C GLY A 16 -27.06 18.76 -2.21
N PRO A 17 -26.61 19.61 -1.27
CA PRO A 17 -25.65 20.70 -1.55
C PRO A 17 -24.29 20.18 -2.07
N PRO A 18 -23.61 20.93 -2.94
CA PRO A 18 -22.36 20.50 -3.60
C PRO A 18 -21.16 20.37 -2.65
N TRP A 19 -21.29 20.73 -1.37
CA TRP A 19 -20.20 20.62 -0.39
C TRP A 19 -20.15 19.26 0.32
N CYS A 20 -21.09 18.35 0.04
CA CYS A 20 -21.02 16.95 0.47
C CYS A 20 -20.21 16.07 -0.51
N THR A 21 -19.20 16.64 -1.16
CA THR A 21 -18.32 15.92 -2.06
C THR A 21 -17.05 15.50 -1.33
N TRP A 22 -17.02 14.22 -0.95
CA TRP A 22 -15.81 13.41 -0.85
C TRP A 22 -14.78 13.89 0.19
N ARG A 23 -14.80 13.29 1.38
CA ARG A 23 -13.53 12.96 2.04
C ARG A 23 -12.80 12.05 1.05
N ARG A 24 -11.96 12.63 0.18
CA ARG A 24 -11.00 11.94 -0.67
C ARG A 24 -10.06 11.21 0.29
N VAL A 25 -10.42 10.00 0.69
CA VAL A 25 -9.56 9.14 1.50
C VAL A 25 -8.43 8.74 0.58
N MET A 26 -7.32 9.48 0.64
CA MET A 26 -6.06 9.06 0.06
C MET A 26 -5.46 8.07 1.06
N LYS A 27 -5.34 6.80 0.65
CA LYS A 27 -4.69 5.76 1.44
C LYS A 27 -3.36 5.43 0.80
N THR A 28 -2.31 5.36 1.60
CA THR A 28 -1.01 4.84 1.17
C THR A 28 -0.78 3.50 1.86
N GLU A 29 -0.40 2.48 1.09
CA GLU A 29 -0.03 1.16 1.58
C GLU A 29 1.40 0.84 1.17
N SER A 30 2.10 0.09 2.01
CA SER A 30 3.44 -0.40 1.72
C SER A 30 3.47 -1.91 1.86
N THR A 31 3.82 -2.61 0.79
CA THR A 31 3.92 -4.07 0.77
C THR A 31 5.37 -4.47 0.52
N LEU A 32 5.90 -5.36 1.35
CA LEU A 32 7.22 -5.94 1.19
C LEU A 32 7.08 -7.44 0.92
N TYR A 33 7.63 -7.92 -0.19
CA TYR A 33 7.59 -9.33 -0.57
C TYR A 33 8.91 -9.78 -1.20
N PHE A 34 9.09 -11.10 -1.30
CA PHE A 34 10.20 -11.72 -2.00
C PHE A 34 9.74 -12.21 -3.37
N ASP A 35 10.33 -11.72 -4.45
CA ASP A 35 9.92 -12.06 -5.82
C ASP A 35 10.54 -13.37 -6.35
N GLY A 36 11.30 -14.07 -5.51
CA GLY A 36 12.07 -15.26 -5.87
C GLY A 36 13.55 -14.98 -6.07
N GLN A 37 13.96 -13.73 -6.31
CA GLN A 37 15.36 -13.33 -6.44
C GLN A 37 15.76 -12.25 -5.44
N PHE A 38 14.92 -11.23 -5.29
CA PHE A 38 15.17 -10.06 -4.47
C PHE A 38 13.99 -9.74 -3.55
N TRP A 39 14.30 -9.00 -2.49
CA TRP A 39 13.26 -8.33 -1.71
C TRP A 39 12.80 -7.07 -2.42
N VAL A 40 11.48 -6.93 -2.54
CA VAL A 40 10.81 -5.88 -3.30
C VAL A 40 9.81 -5.17 -2.40
N GLY A 41 9.95 -3.86 -2.27
CA GLY A 41 8.95 -2.98 -1.68
C GLY A 41 8.06 -2.38 -2.76
N VAL A 42 6.76 -2.30 -2.52
CA VAL A 42 5.80 -1.58 -3.35
C VAL A 42 5.06 -0.59 -2.48
N ILE A 43 5.06 0.68 -2.89
CA ILE A 43 4.27 1.73 -2.24
C ILE A 43 3.11 2.05 -3.16
N GLU A 44 1.89 1.83 -2.68
CA GLU A 44 0.65 2.04 -3.42
C GLU A 44 -0.06 3.28 -2.86
N ARG A 45 -0.51 4.17 -3.73
CA ARG A 45 -1.41 5.29 -3.39
C ARG A 45 -2.77 5.02 -4.02
N HIS A 46 -3.77 4.83 -3.17
CA HIS A 46 -5.16 4.64 -3.55
C HIS A 46 -5.92 5.95 -3.48
N GLU A 47 -6.70 6.22 -4.52
CA GLU A 47 -7.57 7.38 -4.60
C GLU A 47 -8.88 6.98 -5.31
N ALA A 48 -9.99 7.03 -4.57
CA ALA A 48 -11.29 6.54 -5.01
C ALA A 48 -11.25 5.06 -5.47
N ASP A 49 -11.38 4.82 -6.78
CA ASP A 49 -11.37 3.52 -7.45
C ASP A 49 -10.09 3.29 -8.26
N ARG A 50 -9.04 4.09 -8.02
CA ARG A 50 -7.77 4.02 -8.74
C ARG A 50 -6.60 3.82 -7.80
N VAL A 51 -5.56 3.19 -8.32
CA VAL A 51 -4.29 2.97 -7.63
C VAL A 51 -3.14 3.32 -8.56
N ARG A 52 -2.08 3.88 -7.99
CA ARG A 52 -0.77 4.02 -8.65
C ARG A 52 0.31 3.56 -7.68
N ALA A 53 1.41 3.05 -8.19
CA ALA A 53 2.42 2.42 -7.36
C ALA A 53 3.84 2.68 -7.85
N VAL A 54 4.78 2.67 -6.90
CA VAL A 54 6.23 2.64 -7.18
C VAL A 54 6.84 1.37 -6.60
N ARG A 55 7.79 0.78 -7.35
CA ARG A 55 8.52 -0.45 -6.97
C ARG A 55 9.95 -0.11 -6.58
N ILE A 56 10.41 -0.68 -5.47
CA ILE A 56 11.76 -0.57 -4.94
C ILE A 56 12.35 -1.99 -4.82
N VAL A 57 13.59 -2.18 -5.23
CA VAL A 57 14.30 -3.47 -5.11
C VAL A 57 15.45 -3.32 -4.11
N PHE A 58 15.39 -4.05 -3.00
CA PHE A 58 16.39 -4.01 -1.92
C PHE A 58 17.50 -5.05 -2.08
N GLY A 59 17.27 -6.09 -2.89
CA GLY A 59 18.19 -7.22 -3.00
C GLY A 59 18.08 -8.18 -1.82
N ALA A 60 18.63 -7.80 -0.67
CA ALA A 60 18.51 -8.52 0.58
C ALA A 60 17.25 -8.09 1.37
N GLN A 61 16.84 -8.90 2.37
CA GLN A 61 15.71 -8.55 3.23
C GLN A 61 16.08 -7.33 4.07
N PRO A 62 15.40 -6.18 3.92
CA PRO A 62 15.60 -5.10 4.86
C PRO A 62 14.99 -5.48 6.21
N SER A 63 15.65 -5.07 7.29
CA SER A 63 15.01 -5.00 8.61
C SER A 63 13.92 -3.94 8.64
N ASP A 64 13.04 -4.01 9.64
CA ASP A 64 11.98 -3.00 9.81
C ASP A 64 12.56 -1.58 9.98
N ALA A 65 13.71 -1.45 10.66
CA ALA A 65 14.41 -0.18 10.83
C ALA A 65 15.00 0.33 9.51
N GLU A 66 15.74 -0.52 8.77
CA GLU A 66 16.30 -0.14 7.46
C GLU A 66 15.21 0.24 6.45
N PHE A 67 14.09 -0.49 6.46
CA PHE A 67 12.96 -0.17 5.60
C PHE A 67 12.35 1.19 5.97
N TYR A 68 12.14 1.44 7.27
CA TYR A 68 11.60 2.71 7.75
C TYR A 68 12.53 3.89 7.43
N GLU A 69 13.83 3.76 7.70
CA GLU A 69 14.83 4.78 7.39
C GLU A 69 14.91 5.06 5.89
N PHE A 70 14.84 4.02 5.05
CA PHE A 70 14.79 4.17 3.60
C PHE A 70 13.59 5.01 3.17
N LEU A 71 12.40 4.72 3.71
CA LEU A 71 11.19 5.48 3.37
C LEU A 71 11.30 6.96 3.76
N LEU A 72 11.90 7.26 4.92
CA LEU A 72 12.11 8.63 5.36
C LEU A 72 13.14 9.36 4.48
N ALA A 73 14.29 8.73 4.22
CA ALA A 73 15.38 9.32 3.44
C ALA A 73 14.99 9.58 1.98
N HIS A 74 14.07 8.78 1.43
CA HIS A 74 13.68 8.85 0.02
C HIS A 74 12.22 9.32 -0.19
N ALA A 75 11.57 9.85 0.85
CA ALA A 75 10.14 10.20 0.81
C ALA A 75 9.79 11.08 -0.40
N ASN A 76 10.59 12.13 -0.66
CA ASN A 76 10.33 13.03 -1.78
C ASN A 76 10.46 12.32 -3.14
N ALA A 77 11.50 11.50 -3.34
CA ALA A 77 11.69 10.76 -4.57
C ALA A 77 10.57 9.73 -4.80
N LEU A 78 10.09 9.07 -3.75
CA LEU A 78 8.96 8.14 -3.81
C LEU A 78 7.65 8.86 -4.15
N LEU A 79 7.42 10.05 -3.57
CA LEU A 79 6.25 10.87 -3.89
C LEU A 79 6.28 11.36 -5.34
N CYS A 80 7.41 11.86 -5.83
CA CYS A 80 7.57 12.25 -7.24
C CYS A 80 7.35 11.05 -8.16
N GLY A 81 7.92 9.88 -7.84
CA GLY A 81 7.70 8.66 -8.61
C GLY A 81 6.23 8.23 -8.64
N LEU A 82 5.51 8.40 -7.53
CA LEU A 82 4.07 8.17 -7.49
C LEU A 82 3.32 9.21 -8.34
N ASP A 83 3.73 10.47 -8.33
CA ASP A 83 3.09 11.53 -9.13
C ASP A 83 3.20 11.27 -10.64
N GLU A 84 4.33 10.72 -11.09
CA GLU A 84 4.58 10.34 -12.49
C GLU A 84 4.00 8.96 -12.88
N ALA A 85 3.65 8.11 -11.91
CA ALA A 85 3.13 6.78 -12.18
C ALA A 85 1.71 6.81 -12.78
N ALA A 86 1.49 5.95 -13.78
CA ALA A 86 0.17 5.80 -14.39
C ALA A 86 -0.86 5.26 -13.39
N TRP A 87 -2.09 5.77 -13.49
CA TRP A 87 -3.23 5.25 -12.73
C TRP A 87 -3.75 3.93 -13.32
N ALA A 88 -4.06 2.98 -12.45
CA ALA A 88 -4.75 1.73 -12.75
C ALA A 88 -6.06 1.63 -11.95
N SER A 89 -6.97 0.74 -12.37
CA SER A 89 -8.22 0.47 -11.65
C SER A 89 -7.94 -0.36 -10.38
N ASP A 90 -8.43 0.10 -9.23
CA ASP A 90 -8.24 -0.53 -7.92
C ASP A 90 -9.18 -1.74 -7.70
N MET A 91 -10.24 -1.84 -8.48
CA MET A 91 -11.27 -2.89 -8.33
C MET A 91 -10.72 -4.30 -8.54
N ALA A 92 -9.74 -4.48 -9.43
CA ALA A 92 -9.11 -5.78 -9.66
C ALA A 92 -8.16 -6.20 -8.52
N GLN A 93 -7.50 -5.22 -7.89
CA GLN A 93 -6.47 -5.46 -6.86
C GLN A 93 -7.11 -5.90 -5.53
N ARG A 94 -8.23 -5.27 -5.13
CA ARG A 94 -8.95 -5.56 -3.88
C ARG A 94 -9.49 -7.00 -3.81
N GLN A 95 -9.78 -7.61 -4.95
CA GLN A 95 -10.24 -9.01 -5.01
C GLN A 95 -9.11 -10.02 -4.74
N ALA A 96 -7.85 -9.65 -5.00
CA ALA A 96 -6.70 -10.53 -4.83
C ALA A 96 -6.10 -10.51 -3.42
N THR A 97 -6.36 -9.47 -2.63
CA THR A 97 -5.64 -9.17 -1.38
C THR A 97 -6.29 -9.68 -0.08
N HIS A 98 -7.20 -10.66 -0.14
CA HIS A 98 -7.80 -11.23 1.08
C HIS A 98 -6.81 -12.09 1.92
N ASP A 99 -5.55 -12.17 1.54
CA ASP A 99 -4.51 -12.78 2.36
C ASP A 99 -3.99 -11.81 3.43
N ASN A 100 -4.00 -12.25 4.70
CA ASN A 100 -3.45 -11.47 5.80
C ASN A 100 -1.98 -11.09 5.49
N PRO A 101 -1.64 -9.79 5.37
CA PRO A 101 -0.31 -9.34 4.93
C PRO A 101 0.81 -9.86 5.84
N LYS A 102 0.53 -10.06 7.14
CA LYS A 102 1.47 -10.67 8.09
C LYS A 102 1.80 -12.13 7.75
N ARG A 103 0.84 -12.89 7.22
CA ARG A 103 1.05 -14.27 6.76
C ARG A 103 1.92 -14.28 5.51
N ALA A 104 1.62 -13.40 4.54
CA ALA A 104 2.40 -13.26 3.31
C ALA A 104 3.87 -12.92 3.62
N GLN A 105 4.11 -11.93 4.50
CA GLN A 105 5.46 -11.54 4.92
C GLN A 105 6.22 -12.71 5.57
N ARG A 106 5.56 -13.47 6.47
CA ARG A 106 6.18 -14.65 7.12
C ARG A 106 6.52 -15.76 6.12
N GLN A 107 5.68 -15.99 5.12
CA GLN A 107 5.95 -16.96 4.06
C GLN A 107 7.13 -16.51 3.20
N ALA A 108 7.18 -15.23 2.81
CA ALA A 108 8.30 -14.65 2.08
C ALA A 108 9.64 -14.81 2.85
N SER A 109 9.67 -14.47 4.15
CA SER A 109 10.85 -14.67 5.00
C SER A 109 11.27 -16.13 5.08
N ARG A 110 10.30 -17.07 5.13
CA ARG A 110 10.59 -18.50 5.15
C ARG A 110 11.23 -18.96 3.83
N LEU A 111 10.68 -18.57 2.69
CA LEU A 111 11.18 -18.94 1.37
C LEU A 111 12.58 -18.37 1.13
N ALA A 112 12.80 -17.10 1.45
CA ALA A 112 14.12 -16.47 1.36
C ALA A 112 15.17 -17.22 2.19
N ARG A 113 14.82 -17.61 3.43
CA ARG A 113 15.72 -18.38 4.30
C ARG A 113 16.03 -19.78 3.77
N LEU A 114 15.05 -20.47 3.19
CA LEU A 114 15.28 -21.78 2.57
C LEU A 114 16.24 -21.68 1.38
N LYS A 115 16.06 -20.65 0.53
CA LYS A 115 16.94 -20.41 -0.61
C LYS A 115 18.37 -20.06 -0.18
N ALA A 116 18.53 -19.22 0.85
CA ALA A 116 19.84 -18.91 1.42
C ALA A 116 20.56 -20.18 1.93
N LYS A 117 19.84 -21.06 2.64
CA LYS A 117 20.39 -22.35 3.10
C LYS A 117 20.80 -23.27 1.95
N ALA A 118 20.04 -23.30 0.86
CA ALA A 118 20.38 -24.09 -0.33
C ALA A 118 21.67 -23.57 -1.00
N ARG A 119 21.87 -22.25 -1.06
CA ARG A 119 23.10 -21.64 -1.61
C ARG A 119 24.35 -22.00 -0.81
N HIS A 120 24.27 -22.05 0.53
CA HIS A 120 25.41 -22.36 1.38
C HIS A 120 25.81 -23.84 1.41
N ARG A 121 24.93 -24.77 1.03
CA ARG A 121 25.22 -26.22 1.02
C ARG A 121 25.84 -26.72 -0.29
N GLY A 122 25.96 -25.86 -1.29
CA GLY A 122 26.54 -26.19 -2.59
C GLY A 122 28.00 -25.73 -2.79
N HIS A 123 28.69 -25.38 -1.70
CA HIS A 123 30.10 -25.01 -1.68
C HIS A 123 30.92 -26.01 -0.89
#